data_AF-A0AAD8I8F2-F1
#
_entry.id   AF-A0AAD8I8F2-F1
#
_cell.length_a   1.000
_cell.length_b   1.000
_cell.length_c   1.000
_cell.angle_alpha   90.00
_cell.angle_beta   90.00
_cell.angle_gamma   90.00
#
_symmetry.space_group_name_H-M   'P 1'
#
loop_
_entity.id
_entity.type
_entity.pdbx_description
1 polymer ?
#
loop_
_entity_poly.entity_id
_entity_poly.type
_entity_poly.pdbx_seq_one_letter_code
_entity_poly.pdbx_strand_id
1 'polypeptide(L)'
;MVTDDNPYLLSGTKVQDGSCKMLVTTVGMRTQWGKLMATLSEGGDDETPLQVKLNGVATIIVTIVVVAVPEGLPLAVTLSLAFAMQKMMNDKALVRHLAACETMGSATTICSDKTGTLTTNRMTVVKTCICMNVKDLSKEGSSTNLKSEIPASTMKILLQSIFNNTGGEVVVNETGTREILGTPTDAALLELALSLGGDFQAERKAPKVIKVEPFNSTKKSMGVVLELPEGGLRAHTKGASEIVLATCDKVLNLDGEVVALDETLVNPLKVTIEQFDGEALRTLCVNVRMVTGDNINTAQAIARECVVSVTGDGTNDAPALHEADIGLAMGIAGTEVAKESADVIT
;
A
#
# COMPACT_ATOMS: atom_id res chain seq x y z
N MET A 1 -88.19 -27.57 55.79
CA MET A 1 -88.35 -28.93 56.34
C MET A 1 -88.77 -29.82 55.19
N VAL A 2 -88.21 -31.03 55.06
CA VAL A 2 -88.64 -31.97 54.01
C VAL A 2 -89.98 -32.57 54.43
N THR A 3 -90.98 -32.49 53.56
CA THR A 3 -92.35 -32.99 53.81
C THR A 3 -92.78 -33.91 52.67
N ASP A 4 -93.84 -34.69 52.86
CA ASP A 4 -94.35 -35.60 51.82
C ASP A 4 -94.75 -34.86 50.53
N ASP A 5 -95.29 -33.65 50.67
CA ASP A 5 -95.63 -32.78 49.52
C ASP A 5 -94.41 -32.10 48.88
N ASN A 6 -93.24 -32.11 49.52
CA ASN A 6 -92.02 -31.48 49.04
C ASN A 6 -90.76 -32.27 49.42
N PRO A 7 -90.52 -33.42 48.75
CA PRO A 7 -89.47 -34.37 49.12
C PRO A 7 -88.08 -33.99 48.56
N TYR A 8 -87.75 -32.69 48.49
CA TYR A 8 -86.50 -32.21 47.90
C TYR A 8 -85.50 -31.71 48.96
N LEU A 9 -84.24 -32.12 48.80
CA LEU A 9 -83.10 -31.61 49.56
C LEU A 9 -82.30 -30.63 48.68
N LEU A 10 -81.99 -29.45 49.21
CA LEU A 10 -81.29 -28.40 48.47
C LEU A 10 -79.79 -28.45 48.73
N SER A 11 -79.00 -28.36 47.66
CA SER A 11 -77.54 -28.22 47.74
C SER A 11 -77.16 -26.99 48.56
N GLY A 12 -76.18 -27.11 49.46
CA GLY A 12 -75.75 -26.05 50.39
C GLY A 12 -76.48 -26.02 51.74
N THR A 13 -77.49 -26.88 51.94
CA THR A 13 -78.19 -27.02 53.23
C THR A 13 -77.60 -28.14 54.09
N LYS A 14 -77.69 -28.01 55.42
CA LYS A 14 -77.16 -28.98 56.39
C LYS A 14 -78.29 -29.67 57.15
N VAL A 15 -78.21 -31.00 57.29
CA VAL A 15 -79.16 -31.79 58.09
C VAL A 15 -78.87 -31.56 59.58
N GLN A 16 -79.89 -31.20 60.35
CA GLN A 16 -79.75 -30.95 61.80
C GLN A 16 -79.97 -32.21 62.64
N ASP A 17 -80.89 -33.09 62.26
CA ASP A 17 -81.19 -34.34 62.97
C ASP A 17 -81.75 -35.41 62.00
N GLY A 18 -81.52 -36.69 62.30
CA GLY A 18 -81.96 -37.85 61.51
C GLY A 18 -81.03 -38.33 60.38
N SER A 19 -81.45 -39.39 59.67
CA SER A 19 -80.73 -39.93 58.50
C SER A 19 -81.72 -40.33 57.40
N CYS A 20 -81.31 -40.19 56.14
CA CYS A 20 -82.10 -40.59 54.99
C CYS A 20 -81.19 -41.08 53.85
N LYS A 21 -81.78 -41.78 52.88
CA LYS A 21 -81.16 -42.03 51.58
C LYS A 21 -81.87 -41.16 50.55
N MET A 22 -81.11 -40.53 49.68
CA MET A 22 -81.63 -39.66 48.63
C MET A 22 -81.01 -40.00 47.28
N LEU A 23 -81.73 -39.65 46.21
CA LEU A 23 -81.21 -39.68 44.85
C LEU A 23 -80.78 -38.26 44.46
N VAL A 24 -79.53 -38.11 44.01
CA VAL A 24 -79.04 -36.82 43.53
C VAL A 24 -79.69 -36.50 42.18
N THR A 25 -80.49 -35.43 42.12
CA THR A 25 -81.22 -35.04 40.90
C THR A 25 -80.40 -34.08 40.02
N THR A 26 -79.67 -33.14 40.62
CA THR A 26 -78.82 -32.16 39.92
C THR A 26 -77.56 -31.83 40.72
N VAL A 27 -76.48 -31.46 40.03
CA VAL A 27 -75.18 -31.06 40.62
C VAL A 27 -74.61 -29.80 39.95
N GLY A 28 -73.68 -29.12 40.64
CA GLY A 28 -73.00 -27.92 40.13
C GLY A 28 -73.95 -26.75 39.88
N MET A 29 -73.71 -25.99 38.81
CA MET A 29 -74.46 -24.77 38.46
C MET A 29 -75.94 -24.99 38.13
N ARG A 30 -76.35 -26.25 37.92
CA ARG A 30 -77.77 -26.59 37.70
C ARG A 30 -78.58 -26.71 38.99
N THR A 31 -77.92 -26.77 40.16
CA THR A 31 -78.59 -26.72 41.46
C THR A 31 -79.13 -25.33 41.76
N GLN A 32 -80.11 -25.20 42.66
CA GLN A 32 -80.63 -23.89 43.09
C GLN A 32 -79.52 -23.00 43.67
N TRP A 33 -78.61 -23.57 44.46
CA TRP A 33 -77.44 -22.85 44.98
C TRP A 33 -76.48 -22.41 43.88
N GLY A 34 -76.23 -23.28 42.90
CA GLY A 34 -75.41 -22.96 41.74
C GLY A 34 -76.01 -21.81 40.90
N LYS A 35 -77.33 -21.82 40.68
CA LYS A 35 -78.03 -20.72 40.01
C LYS A 35 -77.95 -19.42 40.80
N LEU A 36 -78.13 -19.47 42.11
CA LEU A 36 -77.99 -18.29 42.98
C LEU A 36 -76.56 -17.70 42.93
N MET A 37 -75.54 -18.55 42.96
CA MET A 37 -74.15 -18.12 42.87
C MET A 37 -73.76 -17.59 41.49
N ALA A 38 -74.34 -18.12 40.41
CA ALA A 38 -74.21 -17.51 39.09
C ALA A 38 -74.77 -16.08 39.08
N THR A 39 -75.97 -15.87 39.63
CA THR A 39 -76.58 -14.54 39.71
C THR A 39 -75.79 -13.58 40.58
N LEU A 40 -75.20 -14.06 41.69
CA LEU A 40 -74.32 -13.23 42.53
C LEU A 40 -72.98 -12.90 41.87
N SER A 41 -72.48 -13.78 40.99
CA SER A 41 -71.22 -13.57 40.26
C SER A 41 -71.39 -12.76 38.98
N GLU A 42 -72.61 -12.53 38.50
CA GLU A 42 -72.95 -11.63 37.39
C GLU A 42 -73.02 -10.15 37.80
N GLY A 43 -72.89 -9.84 39.09
CA GLY A 43 -72.61 -8.48 39.55
C GLY A 43 -71.20 -8.07 39.14
N GLY A 44 -71.07 -7.47 37.95
CA GLY A 44 -69.81 -6.93 37.46
C GLY A 44 -69.24 -5.88 38.42
N ASP A 45 -67.92 -5.80 38.50
CA ASP A 45 -67.21 -4.67 39.11
C ASP A 45 -67.48 -3.43 38.26
N ASP A 46 -68.60 -2.76 38.53
CA ASP A 46 -68.90 -1.48 37.91
C ASP A 46 -67.82 -0.47 38.32
N GLU A 47 -67.05 -0.01 37.34
CA GLU A 47 -66.06 1.05 37.59
C GLU A 47 -66.76 2.26 38.21
N THR A 48 -66.25 2.73 39.34
CA THR A 48 -66.77 3.91 40.00
C THR A 48 -66.67 5.12 39.05
N PRO A 49 -67.56 6.13 39.16
CA PRO A 49 -67.49 7.33 38.33
C PRO A 49 -66.14 8.07 38.37
N LEU A 50 -65.37 7.91 39.45
CA LEU A 50 -64.01 8.44 39.56
C LEU A 50 -62.99 7.63 38.75
N GLN A 51 -63.09 6.29 38.77
CA GLN A 51 -62.23 5.40 37.97
C GLN A 51 -62.39 5.70 36.47
N VAL A 52 -63.62 5.87 35.99
CA VAL A 52 -63.89 6.22 34.57
C VAL A 52 -63.23 7.56 34.18
N LYS A 53 -63.33 8.58 35.04
CA LYS A 53 -62.70 9.89 34.79
C LYS A 53 -61.17 9.83 34.83
N LEU A 54 -60.60 9.09 35.78
CA LEU A 54 -59.15 8.90 35.89
C LEU A 54 -58.61 8.12 34.68
N ASN A 55 -59.32 7.09 34.22
CA ASN A 55 -58.97 6.35 32.99
C ASN A 55 -58.96 7.26 31.76
N GLY A 56 -59.93 8.19 31.65
CA GLY A 56 -59.96 9.20 30.59
C GLY A 56 -58.75 10.14 30.64
N VAL A 57 -58.40 10.67 31.81
CA VAL A 57 -57.20 11.52 31.99
C VAL A 57 -55.91 10.74 31.69
N ALA A 58 -55.80 9.50 32.16
CA ALA A 58 -54.65 8.64 31.88
C ALA A 58 -54.48 8.38 30.37
N THR A 59 -55.58 8.13 29.65
CA THR A 59 -55.57 7.94 28.19
C THR A 59 -55.08 9.20 27.47
N ILE A 60 -55.51 10.38 27.91
CA ILE A 60 -55.06 11.66 27.33
C ILE A 60 -53.56 11.86 27.58
N ILE A 61 -53.08 11.60 28.81
CA ILE A 61 -51.66 11.71 29.15
C ILE A 61 -50.81 10.78 28.27
N VAL A 62 -51.20 9.51 28.15
CA VAL A 62 -50.49 8.54 27.30
C VAL A 62 -50.46 8.99 25.84
N THR A 63 -51.59 9.49 25.32
CA THR A 63 -51.69 9.99 23.94
C THR A 63 -50.74 11.17 23.69
N ILE A 64 -50.66 12.12 24.63
CA ILE A 64 -49.73 13.27 24.54
C ILE A 64 -48.28 12.78 24.53
N VAL A 65 -47.92 11.83 25.39
CA VAL A 65 -46.56 11.28 25.46
C VAL A 65 -46.15 10.60 24.15
N VAL A 66 -47.02 9.76 23.58
CA VAL A 66 -46.75 9.08 22.30
C VAL A 66 -46.60 10.07 21.15
N VAL A 67 -47.41 11.13 21.11
CA VAL A 67 -47.30 12.18 20.08
C VAL A 67 -46.04 13.05 20.27
N ALA A 68 -45.61 13.26 21.52
CA ALA A 68 -44.45 14.09 21.85
C ALA A 68 -43.10 13.38 21.60
N VAL A 69 -43.05 12.04 21.62
CA VAL A 69 -41.82 11.28 21.38
C VAL A 69 -41.77 10.84 19.91
N PRO A 70 -40.89 11.41 19.07
CA PRO A 70 -40.80 11.06 17.67
C PRO A 70 -40.02 9.74 17.47
N GLU A 71 -40.67 8.61 17.73
CA GLU A 71 -40.07 7.26 17.59
C GLU A 71 -39.58 6.95 16.16
N GLY A 72 -40.14 7.64 15.15
CA GLY A 72 -39.72 7.50 13.75
C GLY A 72 -38.43 8.22 13.37
N LEU A 73 -37.95 9.17 14.18
CA LEU A 73 -36.77 9.99 13.84
C LEU A 73 -35.48 9.15 13.74
N PRO A 74 -35.14 8.26 14.69
CA PRO A 74 -33.95 7.42 14.58
C PRO A 74 -33.99 6.48 13.36
N LEU A 75 -35.17 5.99 13.00
CA LEU A 75 -35.38 5.11 11.85
C LEU A 75 -35.19 5.88 10.52
N ALA A 76 -35.72 7.10 10.44
CA ALA A 76 -35.54 7.97 9.28
C ALA A 76 -34.05 8.33 9.04
N VAL A 77 -33.32 8.67 10.11
CA VAL A 77 -31.87 8.97 10.03
C VAL A 77 -31.09 7.75 9.58
N THR A 78 -31.37 6.57 10.16
CA THR A 78 -30.67 5.32 9.81
C THR A 78 -30.91 4.94 8.34
N LEU A 79 -32.15 5.05 7.85
CA LEU A 79 -32.47 4.79 6.45
C LEU A 79 -31.76 5.79 5.52
N SER A 80 -31.78 7.09 5.86
CA SER A 80 -31.10 8.12 5.07
C SER A 80 -29.60 7.85 4.93
N LEU A 81 -28.94 7.54 6.05
CA LEU A 81 -27.51 7.18 6.06
C LEU A 81 -27.23 5.87 5.32
N ALA A 82 -28.12 4.87 5.41
CA ALA A 82 -27.99 3.62 4.65
C ALA A 82 -28.04 3.85 3.14
N PHE A 83 -28.98 4.67 2.65
CA PHE A 83 -29.03 5.05 1.24
C PHE A 83 -27.79 5.84 0.82
N ALA A 84 -27.28 6.75 1.67
CA ALA A 84 -26.06 7.50 1.39
C ALA A 84 -24.83 6.58 1.27
N MET A 85 -24.68 5.60 2.16
CA MET A 85 -23.61 4.60 2.09
C MET A 85 -23.67 3.78 0.80
N GLN A 86 -24.87 3.33 0.40
CA GLN A 86 -25.04 2.57 -0.84
C GLN A 86 -24.60 3.39 -2.06
N LYS A 87 -24.92 4.70 -2.07
CA LYS A 87 -24.48 5.62 -3.12
C LYS A 87 -22.95 5.80 -3.11
N MET A 88 -22.35 6.05 -1.95
CA MET A 88 -20.89 6.20 -1.82
C MET A 88 -20.15 4.93 -2.27
N MET A 89 -20.68 3.74 -1.98
CA MET A 89 -20.09 2.48 -2.43
C MET A 89 -20.11 2.36 -3.96
N ASN A 90 -21.18 2.80 -4.63
CA ASN A 90 -21.23 2.85 -6.10
C ASN A 90 -20.21 3.84 -6.67
N ASP A 91 -19.90 4.90 -5.93
CA ASP A 91 -18.85 5.88 -6.24
C ASP A 91 -17.44 5.41 -5.79
N LYS A 92 -17.27 4.10 -5.52
CA LYS A 92 -16.02 3.45 -5.09
C LYS A 92 -15.49 3.93 -3.71
N ALA A 93 -16.35 4.53 -2.88
CA ALA A 93 -16.06 4.90 -1.50
C ALA A 93 -16.77 3.95 -0.53
N LEU A 94 -16.04 2.97 0.00
CA LEU A 94 -16.58 2.01 0.97
C LEU A 94 -16.62 2.63 2.38
N VAL A 95 -17.81 2.91 2.88
CA VAL A 95 -18.01 3.39 4.26
C VAL A 95 -18.31 2.23 5.19
N ARG A 96 -17.51 2.08 6.26
CA ARG A 96 -17.65 1.00 7.26
C ARG A 96 -18.53 1.38 8.45
N HIS A 97 -18.70 2.68 8.70
CA HIS A 97 -19.44 3.19 9.85
C HIS A 97 -20.43 4.28 9.40
N LEU A 98 -21.72 4.11 9.68
CA LEU A 98 -22.79 5.05 9.32
C LEU A 98 -22.49 6.50 9.74
N ALA A 99 -21.99 6.70 10.95
CA ALA A 99 -21.65 8.03 11.48
C ALA A 99 -20.50 8.72 10.72
N ALA A 100 -19.66 7.97 10.01
CA ALA A 100 -18.58 8.55 9.21
C ALA A 100 -19.14 9.28 7.98
N CYS A 101 -20.27 8.84 7.41
CA CYS A 101 -20.94 9.55 6.32
C CYS A 101 -21.36 10.97 6.72
N GLU A 102 -21.90 11.13 7.92
CA GLU A 102 -22.30 12.43 8.46
C GLU A 102 -21.08 13.30 8.76
N THR A 103 -20.11 12.74 9.49
CA THR A 103 -18.91 13.46 9.94
C THR A 103 -18.08 13.96 8.76
N MET A 104 -17.94 13.17 7.69
CA MET A 104 -17.21 13.54 6.48
C MET A 104 -17.79 14.78 5.80
N GLY A 105 -19.11 14.98 5.87
CA GLY A 105 -19.77 16.18 5.33
C GLY A 105 -19.34 17.48 6.01
N SER A 106 -18.78 17.40 7.22
CA SER A 106 -18.26 18.54 7.99
C SER A 106 -16.74 18.66 7.94
N ALA A 107 -16.04 17.85 7.13
CA ALA A 107 -14.58 17.88 7.05
C ALA A 107 -14.08 19.21 6.48
N THR A 108 -13.24 19.93 7.23
CA THR A 108 -12.63 21.20 6.80
C THR A 108 -11.20 21.03 6.27
N THR A 109 -10.57 19.88 6.50
CA THR A 109 -9.18 19.62 6.14
C THR A 109 -9.02 18.17 5.70
N ILE A 110 -8.36 17.96 4.57
CA ILE A 110 -8.03 16.63 4.03
C ILE A 110 -6.52 16.52 3.97
N CYS A 111 -5.97 15.62 4.78
CA CYS A 111 -4.57 15.22 4.70
C CYS A 111 -4.49 13.98 3.81
N SER A 112 -3.84 14.11 2.65
CA SER A 112 -3.67 13.03 1.69
C SER A 112 -2.20 12.67 1.57
N ASP A 113 -1.89 11.39 1.47
CA ASP A 113 -0.55 10.97 1.05
C ASP A 113 -0.35 11.30 -0.44
N LYS A 114 0.89 11.49 -0.88
CA LYS A 114 1.21 11.82 -2.27
C LYS A 114 1.19 10.56 -3.14
N THR A 115 1.99 9.57 -2.75
CA THR A 115 2.31 8.43 -3.61
C THR A 115 1.15 7.45 -3.64
N GLY A 116 0.60 7.19 -4.83
CA GLY A 116 -0.52 6.24 -4.99
C GLY A 116 -1.89 6.77 -4.57
N THR A 117 -1.98 8.01 -4.09
CA THR A 117 -3.26 8.70 -3.84
C THR A 117 -3.40 9.93 -4.74
N LEU A 118 -2.50 10.92 -4.64
CA LEU A 118 -2.50 12.08 -5.54
C LEU A 118 -1.80 11.76 -6.87
N THR A 119 -0.86 10.83 -6.85
CA THR A 119 -0.17 10.35 -8.05
C THR A 119 -0.61 8.93 -8.41
N THR A 120 -0.53 8.58 -9.69
CA THR A 120 -0.89 7.24 -10.20
C THR A 120 0.10 6.15 -9.80
N ASN A 121 1.14 6.48 -9.00
CA ASN A 121 2.27 5.61 -8.67
C ASN A 121 2.93 4.94 -9.90
N ARG A 122 2.73 5.51 -11.09
CA ARG A 122 3.36 5.10 -12.34
C ARG A 122 4.36 6.17 -12.73
N MET A 123 5.65 5.89 -12.54
CA MET A 123 6.70 6.78 -13.01
C MET A 123 6.94 6.55 -14.51
N THR A 124 7.20 7.62 -15.24
CA THR A 124 7.60 7.60 -16.65
C THR A 124 8.75 8.57 -16.84
N VAL A 125 9.62 8.31 -17.83
CA VAL A 125 10.68 9.26 -18.18
C VAL A 125 10.11 10.31 -19.13
N VAL A 126 9.92 11.52 -18.61
CA VAL A 126 9.34 12.64 -19.37
C VAL A 126 10.38 13.54 -20.02
N LYS A 127 11.59 13.65 -19.44
CA LYS A 127 12.69 14.45 -19.99
C LYS A 127 13.99 13.69 -19.86
N THR A 128 14.89 13.88 -20.82
CA THR A 128 16.23 13.30 -20.83
C THR A 128 17.26 14.37 -21.17
N CYS A 129 18.46 14.26 -20.59
CA CYS A 129 19.63 15.01 -21.01
C CYS A 129 20.70 14.00 -21.41
N ILE A 130 20.92 13.83 -22.72
CA ILE A 130 21.89 12.87 -23.26
C ILE A 130 22.80 13.65 -24.20
N CYS A 131 24.12 13.46 -24.06
CA CYS A 131 25.11 14.18 -24.86
C CYS A 131 24.94 15.71 -24.81
N MET A 132 24.65 16.27 -23.62
CA MET A 132 24.35 17.69 -23.39
C MET A 132 23.07 18.21 -24.07
N ASN A 133 22.30 17.36 -24.73
CA ASN A 133 21.04 17.74 -25.37
C ASN A 133 19.85 17.37 -24.49
N VAL A 134 19.03 18.36 -24.15
CA VAL A 134 17.81 18.18 -23.36
C VAL A 134 16.63 17.92 -24.28
N LYS A 135 15.92 16.81 -24.06
CA LYS A 135 14.74 16.45 -24.85
C LYS A 135 13.55 16.13 -23.97
N ASP A 136 12.41 16.67 -24.37
CA ASP A 136 11.10 16.40 -23.78
C ASP A 136 10.42 15.24 -24.50
N LEU A 137 10.21 14.15 -23.77
CA LEU A 137 9.61 12.90 -24.22
C LEU A 137 8.10 12.82 -23.94
N SER A 138 7.50 13.86 -23.35
CA SER A 138 6.04 13.91 -23.13
C SER A 138 5.22 14.01 -24.43
N LYS A 139 5.85 14.39 -25.54
CA LYS A 139 5.20 14.56 -26.85
C LYS A 139 5.27 13.29 -27.69
N GLU A 140 4.16 12.94 -28.35
CA GLU A 140 4.10 11.81 -29.28
C GLU A 140 5.16 11.92 -30.40
N GLY A 141 5.87 10.82 -30.69
CA GLY A 141 6.96 10.77 -31.68
C GLY A 141 8.33 11.25 -31.19
N SER A 142 8.48 11.64 -29.92
CA SER A 142 9.77 12.13 -29.40
C SER A 142 10.83 11.03 -29.21
N SER A 143 10.42 9.79 -28.91
CA SER A 143 11.33 8.64 -28.75
C SER A 143 12.02 8.24 -30.06
N THR A 144 11.31 8.30 -31.20
CA THR A 144 11.88 8.03 -32.52
C THR A 144 12.88 9.10 -32.93
N ASN A 145 12.61 10.37 -32.59
CA ASN A 145 13.54 11.47 -32.83
C ASN A 145 14.76 11.40 -31.91
N LEU A 146 14.62 10.87 -30.69
CA LEU A 146 15.75 10.66 -29.78
C LEU A 146 16.72 9.60 -30.33
N LYS A 147 16.18 8.54 -30.95
CA LYS A 147 16.99 7.47 -31.55
C LYS A 147 17.88 7.95 -32.71
N SER A 148 17.41 8.92 -33.50
CA SER A 148 18.16 9.45 -34.64
C SER A 148 19.23 10.48 -34.26
N GLU A 149 19.07 11.15 -33.12
CA GLU A 149 19.98 12.22 -32.68
C GLU A 149 21.13 11.71 -31.81
N ILE A 150 21.01 10.52 -31.21
CA ILE A 150 22.04 9.94 -30.35
C ILE A 150 22.97 9.05 -31.19
N PRO A 151 24.31 9.19 -31.05
CA PRO A 151 25.27 8.27 -31.66
C PRO A 151 25.00 6.81 -31.28
N ALA A 152 25.18 5.89 -32.24
CA ALA A 152 24.91 4.47 -32.02
C ALA A 152 25.76 3.86 -30.87
N SER A 153 26.98 4.36 -30.66
CA SER A 153 27.86 3.98 -29.54
C SER A 153 27.24 4.36 -28.20
N THR A 154 26.78 5.60 -28.05
CA THR A 154 26.13 6.11 -26.83
C THR A 154 24.81 5.37 -26.56
N MET A 155 24.01 5.13 -27.60
CA MET A 155 22.76 4.39 -27.47
C MET A 155 23.01 2.97 -26.93
N LYS A 156 24.01 2.26 -27.47
CA LYS A 156 24.39 0.92 -26.99
C LYS A 156 24.78 0.94 -25.51
N ILE A 157 25.61 1.90 -25.09
CA ILE A 157 26.03 2.06 -23.70
C ILE A 157 24.84 2.36 -22.78
N LEU A 158 23.93 3.24 -23.22
CA LEU A 158 22.72 3.60 -22.47
C LEU A 158 21.80 2.39 -22.27
N LEU A 159 21.51 1.64 -23.33
CA LEU A 159 20.68 0.44 -23.28
C LEU A 159 21.32 -0.63 -22.39
N GLN A 160 22.63 -0.87 -22.55
CA GLN A 160 23.38 -1.78 -21.68
C GLN A 160 23.27 -1.38 -20.21
N SER A 161 23.43 -0.08 -19.93
CA SER A 161 23.33 0.46 -18.58
C SER A 161 21.93 0.30 -18.00
N ILE A 162 20.88 0.62 -18.76
CA ILE A 162 19.50 0.53 -18.26
C ILE A 162 19.13 -0.93 -17.99
N PHE A 163 19.35 -1.83 -18.94
CA PHE A 163 18.89 -3.22 -18.83
C PHE A 163 19.65 -4.04 -17.79
N ASN A 164 20.93 -3.74 -17.55
CA ASN A 164 21.74 -4.46 -16.57
C ASN A 164 21.78 -3.80 -15.19
N ASN A 165 21.51 -2.49 -15.09
CA ASN A 165 21.46 -1.76 -13.82
C ASN A 165 20.03 -1.54 -13.31
N THR A 166 19.05 -2.31 -13.78
CA THR A 166 17.67 -2.31 -13.26
C THR A 166 17.33 -3.70 -12.74
N GLY A 167 16.64 -3.76 -11.60
CA GLY A 167 16.19 -5.02 -11.00
C GLY A 167 14.82 -5.47 -11.51
N GLY A 168 14.20 -4.73 -12.44
CA GLY A 168 12.90 -5.07 -12.99
C GLY A 168 12.93 -6.19 -14.03
N GLU A 169 11.77 -6.76 -14.35
CA GLU A 169 11.61 -7.80 -15.36
C GLU A 169 10.57 -7.36 -16.40
N VAL A 170 10.83 -7.65 -17.68
CA VAL A 170 9.87 -7.39 -18.76
C VAL A 170 9.16 -8.70 -19.09
N VAL A 171 7.90 -8.79 -18.72
CA VAL A 171 7.05 -9.96 -18.92
C VAL A 171 6.03 -9.66 -20.03
N VAL A 172 5.77 -10.64 -20.89
CA VAL A 172 4.68 -10.57 -21.86
C VAL A 172 3.53 -11.39 -21.32
N ASN A 173 2.40 -10.74 -21.04
CA ASN A 173 1.20 -11.41 -20.56
C ASN A 173 0.56 -12.28 -21.64
N GLU A 174 -0.35 -13.17 -21.22
CA GLU A 174 -1.10 -14.07 -22.11
C GLU A 174 -1.86 -13.33 -23.23
N THR A 175 -2.21 -12.07 -23.00
CA THR A 175 -2.88 -11.17 -23.96
C THR A 175 -1.92 -10.50 -24.95
N GLY A 176 -0.62 -10.81 -24.89
CA GLY A 176 0.42 -10.17 -25.70
C GLY A 176 0.81 -8.77 -25.24
N THR A 177 0.24 -8.29 -24.12
CA THR A 177 0.60 -6.99 -23.53
C THR A 177 1.88 -7.09 -22.73
N ARG A 178 2.77 -6.10 -22.88
CA ARG A 178 4.04 -6.04 -22.13
C ARG A 178 3.79 -5.41 -20.77
N GLU A 179 4.17 -6.12 -19.72
CA GLU A 179 4.13 -5.65 -18.34
C GLU A 179 5.55 -5.59 -17.78
N ILE A 180 5.87 -4.51 -17.08
CA ILE A 180 7.18 -4.31 -16.47
C ILE A 180 7.03 -4.43 -14.96
N LEU A 181 7.66 -5.45 -14.40
CA LEU A 181 7.71 -5.69 -12.97
C LEU A 181 8.94 -5.02 -12.39
N GLY A 182 8.84 -4.41 -11.22
CA GLY A 182 9.98 -3.77 -10.55
C GLY A 182 9.57 -2.54 -9.75
N THR A 183 10.57 -1.81 -9.25
CA THR A 183 10.30 -0.50 -8.64
C THR A 183 9.77 0.47 -9.70
N PRO A 184 8.93 1.47 -9.36
CA PRO A 184 8.38 2.33 -10.40
C PRO A 184 9.46 3.11 -11.18
N THR A 185 10.63 3.38 -10.58
CA THR A 185 11.77 4.02 -11.25
C THR A 185 12.43 3.08 -12.25
N ASP A 186 12.61 1.82 -11.88
CA ASP A 186 13.16 0.80 -12.78
C ASP A 186 12.19 0.54 -13.94
N ALA A 187 10.89 0.46 -13.65
CA ALA A 187 9.87 0.30 -14.68
C ALA A 187 9.89 1.45 -15.70
N ALA A 188 10.03 2.70 -15.24
CA ALA A 188 10.12 3.87 -16.11
C ALA A 188 11.36 3.82 -17.03
N LEU A 189 12.52 3.42 -16.50
CA LEU A 189 13.75 3.30 -17.29
C LEU A 189 13.65 2.17 -18.31
N LEU A 190 13.11 1.02 -17.90
CA LEU A 190 12.88 -0.12 -18.80
C LEU A 190 11.90 0.24 -19.92
N GLU A 191 10.81 0.96 -19.60
CA GLU A 191 9.85 1.46 -20.60
C GLU A 191 10.53 2.39 -21.61
N LEU A 192 11.41 3.30 -21.14
CA LEU A 192 12.22 4.16 -22.00
C LEU A 192 13.13 3.33 -22.93
N ALA A 193 13.91 2.39 -22.38
CA ALA A 193 14.85 1.59 -23.16
C ALA A 193 14.14 0.71 -24.22
N LEU A 194 12.98 0.16 -23.88
CA LEU A 194 12.13 -0.56 -24.82
C LEU A 194 11.59 0.38 -25.93
N SER A 195 11.21 1.61 -25.59
CA SER A 195 10.73 2.61 -26.57
C SER A 195 11.82 3.05 -27.56
N LEU A 196 13.09 2.99 -27.14
CA LEU A 196 14.26 3.25 -28.00
C LEU A 196 14.59 2.06 -28.92
N GLY A 197 13.87 0.94 -28.79
CA GLY A 197 14.06 -0.28 -29.58
C GLY A 197 15.15 -1.20 -29.04
N GLY A 198 15.49 -1.07 -27.75
CA GLY A 198 16.38 -2.03 -27.09
C GLY A 198 15.72 -3.37 -26.86
N ASP A 199 16.49 -4.45 -27.00
CA ASP A 199 16.05 -5.81 -26.68
C ASP A 199 16.52 -6.18 -25.27
N PHE A 200 15.56 -6.19 -24.34
CA PHE A 200 15.79 -6.49 -22.93
C PHE A 200 16.45 -7.87 -22.72
N GLN A 201 16.01 -8.90 -23.46
CA GLN A 201 16.51 -10.26 -23.27
C GLN A 201 17.90 -10.45 -23.89
N ALA A 202 18.16 -9.82 -25.03
CA ALA A 202 19.48 -9.86 -25.65
C ALA A 202 20.53 -9.13 -24.79
N GLU A 203 20.20 -7.94 -24.28
CA GLU A 203 21.17 -7.10 -23.57
C GLU A 203 21.54 -7.63 -22.18
N ARG A 204 20.64 -8.40 -21.52
CA ARG A 204 20.94 -9.09 -20.26
C ARG A 204 21.72 -10.39 -20.42
N LYS A 205 21.61 -11.04 -21.58
CA LYS A 205 22.38 -12.27 -21.89
C LYS A 205 23.79 -11.99 -22.38
N ALA A 206 24.02 -10.80 -22.94
CA ALA A 206 25.28 -10.47 -23.58
C ALA A 206 26.47 -10.32 -22.60
N PRO A 207 26.41 -9.50 -21.53
CA PRO A 207 27.50 -9.36 -20.58
C PRO A 207 27.36 -10.32 -19.39
N LYS A 208 28.50 -10.76 -18.84
CA LYS A 208 28.51 -11.48 -17.56
C LYS A 208 28.48 -10.47 -16.42
N VAL A 209 27.46 -10.56 -15.58
CA VAL A 209 27.35 -9.75 -14.36
C VAL A 209 28.36 -10.28 -13.34
N ILE A 210 29.31 -9.44 -12.96
CA ILE A 210 30.32 -9.76 -11.94
C ILE A 210 29.78 -9.40 -10.56
N LYS A 211 29.14 -8.24 -10.44
CA LYS A 211 28.57 -7.78 -9.17
C LYS A 211 27.41 -6.83 -9.37
N VAL A 212 26.45 -6.89 -8.45
CA VAL A 212 25.41 -5.88 -8.27
C VAL A 212 25.59 -5.26 -6.88
N GLU A 213 25.65 -3.94 -6.80
CA GLU A 213 25.52 -3.17 -5.56
C GLU A 213 24.10 -2.58 -5.51
N PRO A 214 23.21 -3.12 -4.66
CA PRO A 214 21.86 -2.61 -4.51
C PRO A 214 21.83 -1.16 -4.02
N PHE A 215 20.68 -0.49 -4.19
CA PHE A 215 20.52 0.89 -3.75
C PHE A 215 20.83 1.07 -2.26
N ASN A 216 21.78 1.95 -1.97
CA ASN A 216 22.13 2.36 -0.62
C ASN A 216 21.65 3.79 -0.37
N SER A 217 20.85 4.01 0.68
CA SER A 217 20.29 5.34 1.00
C SER A 217 21.34 6.37 1.39
N THR A 218 22.50 5.94 1.88
CA THR A 218 23.63 6.82 2.23
C THR A 218 24.37 7.26 0.97
N LYS A 219 24.67 6.32 0.05
CA LYS A 219 25.30 6.62 -1.24
C LYS A 219 24.32 7.24 -2.26
N LYS A 220 23.02 7.07 -2.05
CA LYS A 220 21.91 7.41 -2.97
C LYS A 220 22.13 6.94 -4.41
N SER A 221 22.79 5.81 -4.56
CA SER A 221 23.12 5.20 -5.84
C SER A 221 23.07 3.67 -5.75
N MET A 222 23.03 3.03 -6.91
CA MET A 222 23.21 1.59 -7.09
C MET A 222 24.01 1.35 -8.36
N GLY A 223 24.72 0.22 -8.41
CA GLY A 223 25.61 -0.07 -9.53
C GLY A 223 25.67 -1.55 -9.89
N VAL A 224 26.17 -1.80 -11.09
CA VAL A 224 26.46 -3.14 -11.60
C VAL A 224 27.81 -3.13 -12.31
N VAL A 225 28.62 -4.15 -12.06
CA VAL A 225 29.89 -4.38 -12.76
C VAL A 225 29.70 -5.51 -13.74
N LEU A 226 29.99 -5.21 -15.01
CA LEU A 226 29.84 -6.11 -16.14
C LEU A 226 31.21 -6.46 -16.74
N GLU A 227 31.40 -7.71 -17.09
CA GLU A 227 32.51 -8.16 -17.94
C GLU A 227 32.08 -8.09 -19.41
N LEU A 228 32.83 -7.34 -20.22
CA LEU A 228 32.54 -7.16 -21.63
C LEU A 228 33.04 -8.38 -22.44
N PRO A 229 32.34 -8.78 -23.52
CA PRO A 229 32.77 -9.91 -24.36
C PRO A 229 34.16 -9.72 -25.00
N GLU A 230 34.58 -8.47 -25.19
CA GLU A 230 35.86 -8.10 -25.79
C GLU A 230 37.02 -8.05 -24.77
N GLY A 231 36.74 -8.37 -23.50
CA GLY A 231 37.65 -8.21 -22.38
C GLY A 231 37.50 -6.84 -21.68
N GLY A 232 37.75 -6.83 -20.37
CA GLY A 232 37.66 -5.63 -19.52
C GLY A 232 36.34 -5.52 -18.75
N LEU A 233 36.39 -4.73 -17.68
CA LEU A 233 35.28 -4.53 -16.76
C LEU A 233 34.66 -3.14 -16.98
N ARG A 234 33.34 -3.05 -16.87
CA ARG A 234 32.58 -1.81 -16.97
C ARG A 234 31.60 -1.72 -15.81
N ALA A 235 31.74 -0.68 -15.01
CA ALA A 235 30.80 -0.37 -13.94
C ALA A 235 29.74 0.61 -14.47
N HIS A 236 28.48 0.32 -14.21
CA HIS A 236 27.34 1.16 -14.52
C HIS A 236 26.68 1.57 -13.21
N THR A 237 26.54 2.88 -12.95
CA THR A 237 25.89 3.38 -11.74
C THR A 237 24.67 4.21 -12.11
N LYS A 238 23.62 4.12 -11.31
CA LYS A 238 22.47 5.03 -11.38
C LYS A 238 22.14 5.53 -9.99
N GLY A 239 21.73 6.78 -9.87
CA GLY A 239 21.46 7.38 -8.57
C GLY A 239 21.00 8.83 -8.68
N ALA A 240 20.91 9.49 -7.53
CA ALA A 240 20.59 10.90 -7.45
C ALA A 240 21.55 11.72 -8.34
N SER A 241 20.99 12.60 -9.16
CA SER A 241 21.73 13.22 -10.27
C SER A 241 22.94 14.01 -9.78
N GLU A 242 22.79 14.78 -8.71
CA GLU A 242 23.81 15.62 -8.12
C GLU A 242 24.97 14.82 -7.52
N ILE A 243 24.69 13.63 -6.94
CA ILE A 243 25.70 12.77 -6.33
C ILE A 243 26.49 12.03 -7.41
N VAL A 244 25.79 11.43 -8.37
CA VAL A 244 26.46 10.68 -9.44
C VAL A 244 27.27 11.62 -10.33
N LEU A 245 26.73 12.80 -10.69
CA LEU A 245 27.43 13.80 -11.48
C LEU A 245 28.72 14.29 -10.79
N ALA A 246 28.72 14.42 -9.47
CA ALA A 246 29.90 14.83 -8.70
C ALA A 246 31.07 13.83 -8.76
N THR A 247 30.79 12.57 -9.13
CA THR A 247 31.81 11.51 -9.30
C THR A 247 32.26 11.31 -10.74
N CYS A 248 31.73 12.10 -11.69
CA CYS A 248 32.06 11.99 -13.11
C CYS A 248 33.20 12.93 -13.47
N ASP A 249 34.24 12.41 -14.12
CA ASP A 249 35.35 13.22 -14.66
C ASP A 249 35.25 13.46 -16.18
N LYS A 250 34.33 12.75 -16.84
CA LYS A 250 34.17 12.73 -18.30
C LYS A 250 32.71 12.66 -18.69
N VAL A 251 32.40 13.14 -19.90
CA VAL A 251 31.05 13.13 -20.49
C VAL A 251 31.13 12.74 -21.97
N LEU A 252 30.05 12.16 -22.49
CA LEU A 252 29.91 11.89 -23.93
C LEU A 252 29.41 13.16 -24.63
N ASN A 253 30.11 13.62 -25.66
CA ASN A 253 29.66 14.74 -26.50
C ASN A 253 28.60 14.30 -27.53
N LEU A 254 28.10 15.24 -28.35
CA LEU A 254 27.13 14.98 -29.41
C LEU A 254 27.63 13.99 -30.48
N ASP A 255 28.94 13.91 -30.69
CA ASP A 255 29.57 12.99 -31.63
C ASP A 255 29.81 11.58 -31.05
N GLY A 256 29.55 11.40 -29.74
CA GLY A 256 29.73 10.14 -29.03
C GLY A 256 31.16 9.90 -28.54
N GLU A 257 31.99 10.94 -28.54
CA GLU A 257 33.34 10.93 -28.02
C GLU A 257 33.36 11.28 -26.52
N VAL A 258 34.32 10.69 -25.81
CA VAL A 258 34.50 10.93 -24.38
C VAL A 258 35.39 12.16 -24.18
N VAL A 259 34.80 13.24 -23.68
CA VAL A 259 35.50 14.50 -23.38
C VAL A 259 35.62 14.70 -21.86
N ALA A 260 36.63 15.46 -21.42
CA ALA A 260 36.77 15.82 -20.00
C ALA A 260 35.58 16.69 -19.55
N LEU A 261 35.07 16.41 -18.35
CA LEU A 261 33.97 17.15 -17.76
C LEU A 261 34.55 18.32 -16.96
N ASP A 262 34.64 19.49 -17.59
CA ASP A 262 35.15 20.73 -17.00
C ASP A 262 34.04 21.60 -16.40
N GLU A 263 34.39 22.67 -15.68
CA GLU A 263 33.39 23.56 -15.07
C GLU A 263 32.42 24.16 -16.10
N THR A 264 32.86 24.34 -17.35
CA THR A 264 32.00 24.90 -18.41
C THR A 264 30.89 23.95 -18.83
N LEU A 265 31.11 22.63 -18.74
CA LEU A 265 30.11 21.59 -19.01
C LEU A 265 29.34 21.15 -17.75
N VAL A 266 29.97 21.16 -16.57
CA VAL A 266 29.32 20.81 -15.30
C VAL A 266 28.21 21.81 -14.94
N ASN A 267 28.46 23.11 -15.11
CA ASN A 267 27.51 24.14 -14.71
C ASN A 267 26.18 24.06 -15.47
N PRO A 268 26.14 23.92 -16.80
CA PRO A 268 24.90 23.67 -17.55
C PRO A 268 24.15 22.40 -17.10
N LEU A 269 24.86 21.32 -16.78
CA LEU A 269 24.24 20.10 -16.27
C LEU A 269 23.59 20.31 -14.91
N LYS A 270 24.25 21.02 -13.99
CA LYS A 270 23.67 21.38 -12.68
C LYS A 270 22.41 22.24 -12.84
N VAL A 271 22.46 23.25 -13.70
CA VAL A 271 21.29 24.09 -14.02
C VAL A 271 20.15 23.26 -14.61
N THR A 272 20.46 22.28 -15.47
CA THR A 272 19.45 21.38 -16.03
C THR A 272 18.82 20.49 -14.95
N ILE A 273 19.62 20.00 -13.99
CA ILE A 273 19.11 19.22 -12.85
C ILE A 273 18.17 20.07 -11.98
N GLU A 274 18.57 21.30 -11.64
CA GLU A 274 17.74 22.24 -10.88
C GLU A 274 16.46 22.61 -11.62
N GLN A 275 16.53 22.79 -12.94
CA GLN A 275 15.35 23.03 -13.77
C GLN A 275 14.38 21.85 -13.72
N PHE A 276 14.87 20.62 -13.85
CA PHE A 276 14.02 19.43 -13.77
C PHE A 276 13.41 19.26 -12.37
N ASP A 277 14.17 19.53 -11.31
CA ASP A 277 13.66 19.51 -9.93
C ASP A 277 12.58 20.57 -9.71
N GLY A 278 12.76 21.79 -10.25
CA GLY A 278 11.77 22.87 -10.21
C GLY A 278 10.46 22.54 -10.96
N GLU A 279 10.50 21.62 -11.92
CA GLU A 279 9.32 21.06 -12.59
C GLU A 279 8.71 19.86 -11.84
N ALA A 280 9.15 19.60 -10.61
CA ALA A 280 8.76 18.47 -9.76
C ALA A 280 9.09 17.09 -10.37
N LEU A 281 10.12 17.02 -11.21
CA LEU A 281 10.61 15.76 -11.78
C LEU A 281 11.60 15.10 -10.84
N ARG A 282 11.49 13.77 -10.72
CA ARG A 282 12.53 12.98 -10.05
C ARG A 282 13.74 12.88 -10.97
N THR A 283 14.85 13.52 -10.60
CA THR A 283 16.09 13.49 -11.37
C THR A 283 16.91 12.24 -11.05
N LEU A 284 17.45 11.60 -12.10
CA LEU A 284 18.33 10.45 -11.99
C LEU A 284 19.47 10.60 -13.00
N CYS A 285 20.70 10.33 -12.58
CA CYS A 285 21.86 10.28 -13.47
C CYS A 285 22.34 8.82 -13.60
N VAL A 286 22.78 8.49 -14.82
CA VAL A 286 23.40 7.22 -15.15
C VAL A 286 24.83 7.51 -15.56
N ASN A 287 25.80 6.88 -14.89
CA ASN A 287 27.21 6.94 -15.27
C ASN A 287 27.72 5.58 -15.72
N VAL A 288 28.83 5.61 -16.47
CA VAL A 288 29.54 4.42 -16.90
C VAL A 288 31.03 4.65 -16.70
N ARG A 289 31.68 3.73 -16.02
CA ARG A 289 33.11 3.76 -15.73
C ARG A 289 33.78 2.52 -16.32
N MET A 290 34.78 2.73 -17.17
CA MET A 290 35.66 1.64 -17.60
C MET A 290 36.63 1.32 -16.46
N VAL A 291 36.65 0.06 -16.06
CA VAL A 291 37.53 -0.48 -15.03
C VAL A 291 38.67 -1.17 -15.77
N THR A 292 39.74 -0.42 -16.03
CA THR A 292 40.92 -0.89 -16.77
C THR A 292 42.10 -1.13 -15.82
N GLY A 293 42.63 -2.36 -15.82
CA GLY A 293 43.97 -2.70 -15.31
C GLY A 293 44.01 -3.72 -14.16
N ASP A 294 45.08 -4.51 -14.10
CA ASP A 294 45.41 -5.45 -13.00
C ASP A 294 46.17 -4.74 -11.85
N ASN A 295 45.77 -3.53 -11.49
CA ASN A 295 46.50 -2.68 -10.55
C ASN A 295 45.70 -2.45 -9.25
N ILE A 296 46.41 -2.13 -8.15
CA ILE A 296 45.84 -1.84 -6.81
C ILE A 296 44.70 -0.81 -6.87
N ASN A 297 44.79 0.18 -7.76
CA ASN A 297 43.73 1.20 -7.93
C ASN A 297 42.44 0.61 -8.53
N THR A 298 42.55 -0.45 -9.35
CA THR A 298 41.40 -1.19 -9.90
C THR A 298 40.79 -2.07 -8.81
N ALA A 299 41.62 -2.76 -8.02
CA ALA A 299 41.18 -3.52 -6.86
C ALA A 299 40.53 -2.63 -5.80
N GLN A 300 41.05 -1.42 -5.55
CA GLN A 300 40.46 -0.40 -4.67
C GLN A 300 39.21 0.25 -5.24
N ALA A 301 39.11 0.48 -6.55
CA ALA A 301 37.89 0.99 -7.18
C ALA A 301 36.76 -0.05 -7.13
N ILE A 302 37.11 -1.33 -7.32
CA ILE A 302 36.21 -2.46 -7.08
C ILE A 302 35.89 -2.52 -5.58
N ALA A 303 36.86 -2.43 -4.68
CA ALA A 303 36.67 -2.47 -3.21
C ALA A 303 35.85 -1.31 -2.64
N ARG A 304 35.95 -0.07 -3.14
CA ARG A 304 35.08 1.03 -2.68
C ARG A 304 33.60 0.85 -3.08
N GLU A 305 33.34 0.00 -4.07
CA GLU A 305 32.00 -0.37 -4.57
C GLU A 305 31.61 -1.82 -4.15
N CYS A 306 32.36 -2.44 -3.25
CA CYS A 306 32.21 -3.83 -2.86
C CYS A 306 32.62 -4.07 -1.41
N VAL A 307 31.91 -4.88 -0.62
CA VAL A 307 32.59 -5.55 0.51
C VAL A 307 33.60 -6.54 -0.09
N VAL A 308 34.90 -6.24 -0.04
CA VAL A 308 35.97 -7.08 -0.62
C VAL A 308 36.92 -7.52 0.47
N SER A 309 37.19 -8.83 0.51
CA SER A 309 38.36 -9.33 1.22
C SER A 309 39.56 -9.37 0.27
N VAL A 310 40.62 -8.64 0.57
CA VAL A 310 41.86 -8.64 -0.23
C VAL A 310 42.89 -9.52 0.49
N THR A 311 43.52 -10.44 -0.23
CA THR A 311 44.63 -11.24 0.30
C THR A 311 45.96 -10.72 -0.22
N GLY A 312 46.99 -10.64 0.63
CA GLY A 312 48.31 -10.15 0.23
C GLY A 312 49.43 -10.70 1.12
N ASP A 313 50.64 -10.71 0.58
CA ASP A 313 51.83 -11.22 1.26
C ASP A 313 53.02 -10.24 1.17
N GLY A 314 53.03 -9.33 0.20
CA GLY A 314 54.13 -8.39 -0.03
C GLY A 314 53.91 -6.98 0.52
N THR A 315 55.00 -6.23 0.70
CA THR A 315 54.97 -4.80 1.08
C THR A 315 54.16 -3.95 0.10
N ASN A 316 54.06 -4.38 -1.16
CA ASN A 316 53.33 -3.68 -2.20
C ASN A 316 51.81 -3.85 -2.06
N ASP A 317 51.35 -4.87 -1.33
CA ASP A 317 49.92 -5.15 -1.11
C ASP A 317 49.36 -4.37 0.08
N ALA A 318 50.22 -3.82 0.94
CA ALA A 318 49.85 -3.11 2.15
C ALA A 318 48.81 -1.99 1.95
N PRO A 319 48.90 -1.12 0.91
CA PRO A 319 47.86 -0.13 0.66
C PRO A 319 46.52 -0.74 0.21
N ALA A 320 46.54 -1.90 -0.44
CA ALA A 320 45.33 -2.60 -0.89
C ALA A 320 44.66 -3.36 0.27
N LEU A 321 45.46 -3.97 1.16
CA LEU A 321 45.00 -4.62 2.39
C LEU A 321 44.32 -3.64 3.34
N HIS A 322 44.89 -2.43 3.48
CA HIS A 322 44.37 -1.40 4.38
C HIS A 322 43.09 -0.72 3.88
N GLU A 323 42.92 -0.59 2.55
CA GLU A 323 41.76 0.07 1.94
C GLU A 323 40.59 -0.89 1.64
N ALA A 324 40.78 -2.20 1.85
CA ALA A 324 39.72 -3.18 1.74
C ALA A 324 38.82 -3.18 2.98
N ASP A 325 37.58 -3.69 2.87
CA ASP A 325 36.71 -3.84 4.04
C ASP A 325 37.21 -4.95 5.00
N ILE A 326 37.94 -5.94 4.47
CA ILE A 326 38.63 -6.99 5.23
C ILE A 326 39.98 -7.33 4.56
N GLY A 327 41.09 -6.87 5.11
CA GLY A 327 42.44 -7.29 4.68
C GLY A 327 42.84 -8.66 5.26
N LEU A 328 43.37 -9.56 4.43
CA LEU A 328 43.85 -10.91 4.80
C LEU A 328 45.36 -11.05 4.49
N ALA A 329 46.21 -11.04 5.51
CA ALA A 329 47.65 -11.23 5.32
C ALA A 329 48.07 -12.69 5.54
N MET A 330 48.97 -13.20 4.69
CA MET A 330 49.53 -14.55 4.83
C MET A 330 50.46 -14.63 6.05
N GLY A 331 50.14 -15.45 7.04
CA GLY A 331 50.87 -15.52 8.33
C GLY A 331 52.27 -16.11 8.22
N ILE A 332 52.44 -17.17 7.41
CA ILE A 332 53.72 -17.89 7.28
C ILE A 332 54.64 -17.23 6.25
N ALA A 333 54.09 -16.78 5.12
CA ALA A 333 54.86 -16.25 3.99
C ALA A 333 54.78 -14.72 3.84
N GLY A 334 53.92 -14.03 4.57
CA GLY A 334 53.72 -12.60 4.44
C GLY A 334 54.78 -11.75 5.15
N THR A 335 55.10 -10.62 4.52
CA THR A 335 55.93 -9.56 5.08
C THR A 335 55.25 -8.86 6.26
N GLU A 336 56.02 -8.34 7.21
CA GLU A 336 55.46 -7.66 8.39
C GLU A 336 54.60 -6.44 8.04
N VAL A 337 55.01 -5.69 7.01
CA VAL A 337 54.22 -4.54 6.51
C VAL A 337 52.85 -4.96 5.98
N ALA A 338 52.75 -6.13 5.33
CA ALA A 338 51.47 -6.68 4.88
C ALA A 338 50.60 -7.12 6.07
N LYS A 339 51.19 -7.75 7.10
CA LYS A 339 50.47 -8.17 8.32
C LYS A 339 49.96 -7.00 9.15
N GLU A 340 50.75 -5.93 9.29
CA GLU A 340 50.34 -4.71 10.00
C GLU A 340 49.22 -3.95 9.28
N SER A 341 49.12 -4.11 7.95
CA SER A 341 48.13 -3.41 7.13
C SER A 341 46.85 -4.20 6.91
N ALA A 342 46.72 -5.42 7.45
CA ALA A 342 45.58 -6.32 7.26
C ALA A 342 44.76 -6.49 8.55
N ASP A 343 43.45 -6.70 8.42
CA ASP A 343 42.54 -6.91 9.55
C ASP A 343 42.60 -8.32 10.14
N VAL A 344 42.96 -9.31 9.31
CA VAL A 344 43.00 -10.74 9.66
C VAL A 344 44.29 -11.36 9.11
N ILE A 345 44.97 -12.14 9.95
CA ILE A 345 46.18 -12.89 9.57
C ILE A 345 45.80 -14.37 9.45
N THR A 346 46.06 -14.98 8.28
CA THR A 346 45.72 -16.39 7.96
C THR A 346 46.95 -17.22 7.64
#